data_AF-A0A8S2FYT8-F1
#
_entry.id   AF-A0A8S2FYT8-F1
#
_cell.length_a   1.000
_cell.length_b   1.000
_cell.length_c   1.000
_cell.angle_alpha   90.00
_cell.angle_beta   90.00
_cell.angle_gamma   90.00
#
_symmetry.space_group_name_H-M   'P 1'
#
loop_
_entity.id
_entity.type
_entity.pdbx_description
1 polymer ?
#
loop_
_entity_poly.entity_id
_entity_poly.type
_entity_poly.pdbx_seq_one_letter_code
_entity_poly.pdbx_strand_id
1 'polypeptide(L)'
;MNTTLKLFTFFLHLITFIKSEDFSSITNSSLARVKLYVNSAEIAYKISAFQFPVEFSPKQLEHIRPETIRLNGKFVHVSSQTITQQKKSLNGQKVLICKDDCSNTVEAIMIDDEINLVKDLSDNTYYTVLYSQTIKYFDIPPTNKIIVDFTFETSNIEQLYLQMISNQLKWR
;
A
#
# COMPACT_ATOMS: atom_id res chain seq x y z
N MET A 1 -21.75 27.68 -45.16
CA MET A 1 -20.99 28.83 -44.64
C MET A 1 -21.14 28.88 -43.12
N ASN A 2 -20.01 28.73 -42.44
CA ASN A 2 -19.65 29.11 -41.07
C ASN A 2 -20.67 28.98 -39.92
N THR A 3 -20.54 27.84 -39.25
CA THR A 3 -20.34 27.68 -37.80
C THR A 3 -19.72 28.87 -37.06
N THR A 4 -20.30 29.23 -35.92
CA THR A 4 -19.54 29.66 -34.72
C THR A 4 -20.43 29.52 -33.48
N LEU A 5 -20.34 28.37 -32.82
CA LEU A 5 -20.83 28.17 -31.45
C LEU A 5 -19.69 28.56 -30.51
N LYS A 6 -19.82 29.70 -29.83
CA LYS A 6 -18.86 30.13 -28.80
C LYS A 6 -19.03 29.26 -27.56
N LEU A 7 -18.12 28.30 -27.34
CA LEU A 7 -17.96 27.64 -26.05
C LEU A 7 -17.28 28.62 -25.09
N PHE A 8 -18.02 29.08 -24.10
CA PHE A 8 -17.50 29.83 -22.96
C PHE A 8 -16.71 28.88 -22.05
N THR A 9 -15.41 29.10 -21.93
CA THR A 9 -14.53 28.50 -20.94
C THR A 9 -14.86 29.08 -19.56
N PHE A 10 -15.39 28.24 -18.67
CA PHE A 10 -15.45 28.49 -17.24
C PHE A 10 -14.84 27.27 -16.53
N PHE A 11 -13.51 27.26 -16.38
CA PHE A 11 -12.86 26.36 -15.43
C PHE A 11 -12.59 27.16 -14.15
N LEU A 12 -13.55 27.04 -13.25
CA LEU A 12 -13.50 27.58 -11.89
C LEU A 12 -12.36 26.90 -11.13
N HIS A 13 -11.51 27.71 -10.50
CA HIS A 13 -10.57 27.27 -9.48
C HIS A 13 -11.33 26.57 -8.35
N LEU A 14 -11.26 25.25 -8.29
CA LEU A 14 -11.59 24.48 -7.09
C LEU A 14 -10.33 23.73 -6.66
N ILE A 15 -9.38 24.48 -6.12
CA ILE A 15 -8.36 23.92 -5.23
C ILE A 15 -9.07 23.71 -3.89
N THR A 16 -9.83 22.62 -3.79
CA THR A 16 -10.32 22.17 -2.50
C THR A 16 -9.13 21.55 -1.78
N PHE A 17 -8.67 22.24 -0.74
CA PHE A 17 -7.72 21.75 0.26
C PHE A 17 -8.19 20.37 0.75
N ILE A 18 -7.58 19.31 0.26
CA ILE A 18 -7.67 18.00 0.90
C ILE A 18 -6.76 18.09 2.12
N LYS A 19 -7.35 18.33 3.29
CA LYS A 19 -6.67 18.13 4.57
C LYS A 19 -6.60 16.62 4.81
N SER A 20 -5.69 15.95 4.11
CA SER A 20 -5.34 14.56 4.37
C SER A 20 -4.25 14.54 5.43
N GLU A 21 -4.62 14.39 6.70
CA GLU A 21 -3.61 14.04 7.71
C GLU A 21 -2.91 12.71 7.34
N ASP A 22 -3.54 11.85 6.53
CA ASP A 22 -3.04 10.52 6.15
C ASP A 22 -2.28 10.41 4.82
N PHE A 23 -2.38 11.39 3.91
CA PHE A 23 -1.55 11.44 2.68
C PHE A 23 -0.42 12.48 2.77
N SER A 24 -0.34 13.21 3.89
CA SER A 24 0.64 14.28 4.13
C SER A 24 2.11 13.83 3.99
N SER A 25 2.40 12.53 4.19
CA SER A 25 3.75 11.99 4.02
C SER A 25 4.15 11.75 2.56
N ILE A 26 3.19 11.70 1.63
CA ILE A 26 3.45 11.53 0.18
C ILE A 26 3.61 12.90 -0.51
N THR A 27 3.15 13.98 0.11
CA THR A 27 2.94 15.27 -0.56
C THR A 27 4.00 16.34 -0.26
N ASN A 28 5.26 15.96 -0.01
CA ASN A 28 6.30 16.96 0.22
C ASN A 28 6.99 17.52 -1.05
N SER A 29 6.61 17.12 -2.27
CA SER A 29 6.79 18.00 -3.44
C SER A 29 6.01 17.54 -4.69
N SER A 30 5.41 18.51 -5.38
CA SER A 30 4.98 18.50 -6.79
C SER A 30 3.70 17.74 -7.22
N LEU A 31 2.67 18.54 -7.55
CA LEU A 31 1.54 18.28 -8.46
C LEU A 31 1.19 16.81 -8.73
N ALA A 32 0.40 16.23 -7.84
CA ALA A 32 -0.32 14.99 -8.14
C ALA A 32 -1.41 15.27 -9.18
N ARG A 33 -1.41 14.53 -10.29
CA ARG A 33 -2.56 14.44 -11.20
C ARG A 33 -3.51 13.40 -10.63
N VAL A 34 -4.78 13.78 -10.48
CA VAL A 34 -5.83 12.90 -9.98
C VAL A 34 -6.92 12.78 -11.03
N LYS A 35 -7.29 11.56 -11.39
CA LYS A 35 -8.41 11.26 -12.27
C LYS A 35 -9.43 10.41 -11.52
N LEU A 36 -10.66 10.89 -11.46
CA LEU A 36 -11.73 10.27 -10.69
C LEU A 36 -12.57 9.33 -11.55
N TYR A 37 -12.91 8.18 -10.99
CA TYR A 37 -13.85 7.20 -11.51
C TYR A 37 -14.96 7.00 -10.47
N VAL A 38 -16.03 6.29 -10.86
CA VAL A 38 -17.22 6.10 -10.01
C VAL A 38 -16.89 5.59 -8.61
N ASN A 39 -15.94 4.64 -8.49
CA ASN A 39 -15.55 4.01 -7.22
C ASN A 39 -14.02 3.97 -7.00
N SER A 40 -13.25 4.76 -7.75
CA SER A 40 -11.79 4.75 -7.64
C SER A 40 -11.18 6.06 -8.11
N ALA A 41 -9.92 6.29 -7.76
CA ALA A 41 -9.13 7.40 -8.28
C ALA A 41 -7.80 6.89 -8.81
N GLU A 42 -7.39 7.36 -9.97
CA GLU A 42 -6.02 7.23 -10.44
C GLU A 42 -5.23 8.44 -9.96
N ILE A 43 -4.12 8.17 -9.29
CA ILE A 43 -3.23 9.16 -8.70
C ILE A 43 -1.88 8.99 -9.38
N ALA A 44 -1.34 10.07 -9.94
CA ALA A 44 0.00 10.11 -10.51
C ALA A 44 0.78 11.27 -9.89
N TYR A 45 1.88 10.98 -9.22
CA TYR A 45 2.76 12.01 -8.65
C TYR A 45 4.14 11.93 -9.27
N LYS A 46 4.82 13.08 -9.34
CA LYS A 46 6.17 13.15 -9.87
C LYS A 46 7.12 12.43 -8.91
N ILE A 47 8.02 11.62 -9.47
CA ILE A 47 9.02 10.87 -8.71
C ILE A 47 10.40 11.07 -9.36
N SER A 48 11.47 10.97 -8.57
CA SER A 48 12.84 10.98 -9.06
C SER A 48 13.37 9.55 -9.19
N ALA A 49 14.29 9.32 -10.12
CA ALA A 49 14.95 8.04 -10.28
C ALA A 49 15.67 7.57 -9.00
N PHE A 50 16.13 8.50 -8.15
CA PHE A 50 16.79 8.21 -6.87
C PHE A 50 15.83 7.79 -5.75
N GLN A 51 14.53 7.81 -5.99
CA GLN A 51 13.50 7.41 -5.01
C GLN A 51 13.06 5.95 -5.17
N PHE A 52 13.69 5.21 -6.10
CA PHE A 52 13.49 3.77 -6.25
C PHE A 52 14.52 2.99 -5.42
N PRO A 53 14.13 1.87 -4.78
CA PRO A 53 12.77 1.34 -4.77
C PRO A 53 11.81 2.14 -3.87
N VAL A 54 10.52 2.12 -4.20
CA VAL A 54 9.47 2.83 -3.45
C VAL A 54 8.87 1.90 -2.39
N GLU A 55 8.90 2.33 -1.13
CA GLU A 55 8.25 1.61 -0.03
C GLU A 55 6.85 2.16 0.27
N PHE A 56 5.88 1.25 0.41
CA PHE A 56 4.54 1.55 0.87
C PHE A 56 4.30 0.94 2.25
N SER A 57 3.81 1.78 3.17
CA SER A 57 3.32 1.34 4.48
C SER A 57 1.96 0.62 4.34
N PRO A 58 1.58 -0.26 5.29
CA PRO A 58 0.28 -0.95 5.24
C PRO A 58 -0.90 0.02 5.13
N LYS A 59 -0.85 1.15 5.83
CA LYS A 59 -1.91 2.16 5.80
C LYS A 59 -2.09 2.76 4.40
N GLN A 60 -1.00 2.98 3.67
CA GLN A 60 -1.09 3.42 2.27
C GLN A 60 -1.68 2.33 1.37
N LEU A 61 -1.33 1.07 1.64
CA LEU A 61 -1.81 -0.09 0.88
C LEU A 61 -3.29 -0.42 1.11
N GLU A 62 -3.87 -0.06 2.26
CA GLU A 62 -5.33 -0.19 2.48
C GLU A 62 -6.14 0.56 1.42
N HIS A 63 -5.56 1.63 0.87
CA HIS A 63 -6.21 2.48 -0.10
C HIS A 63 -5.70 2.26 -1.52
N ILE A 64 -4.55 1.62 -1.75
CA ILE A 64 -3.93 1.48 -3.07
C ILE A 64 -4.04 0.02 -3.55
N ARG A 65 -4.33 -0.17 -4.85
CA ARG A 65 -4.18 -1.47 -5.52
C ARG A 65 -2.74 -1.70 -5.97
N PRO A 66 -1.93 -2.56 -5.32
CA PRO A 66 -0.51 -2.71 -5.66
C PRO A 66 -0.27 -3.11 -7.12
N GLU A 67 -1.16 -3.95 -7.67
CA GLU A 67 -1.11 -4.42 -9.05
C GLU A 67 -1.31 -3.32 -10.10
N THR A 68 -1.75 -2.14 -9.68
CA THR A 68 -1.98 -0.97 -10.55
C THR A 68 -0.84 0.03 -10.54
N ILE A 69 0.20 -0.21 -9.74
CA ILE A 69 1.36 0.67 -9.66
C ILE A 69 2.15 0.59 -10.97
N ARG A 70 2.37 1.73 -11.61
CA ARG A 70 3.07 1.86 -12.90
C ARG A 70 4.03 3.05 -12.85
N LEU A 71 5.16 2.91 -13.52
CA LEU A 71 6.08 4.02 -13.77
C LEU A 71 5.83 4.57 -15.18
N ASN A 72 5.47 5.85 -15.27
CA ASN A 72 5.17 6.55 -16.51
C ASN A 72 6.08 7.75 -16.69
N GLY A 73 6.32 8.16 -17.93
CA GLY A 73 7.07 9.36 -18.23
C GLY A 73 7.39 9.50 -19.71
N LYS A 74 7.88 10.68 -20.11
CA LYS A 74 8.32 10.90 -21.49
C LYS A 74 9.65 10.18 -21.70
N PHE A 75 9.71 9.33 -22.73
CA PHE A 75 10.90 8.52 -23.06
C PHE A 75 11.34 7.55 -21.96
N VAL A 76 10.39 7.03 -21.18
CA VAL A 76 10.66 5.98 -20.19
C VAL A 76 10.35 4.63 -20.82
N HIS A 77 11.34 3.76 -20.88
CA HIS A 77 11.15 2.35 -21.19
C HIS A 77 11.37 1.54 -19.92
N VAL A 78 10.29 0.96 -19.39
CA VAL A 78 10.36 0.00 -18.30
C VAL A 78 10.67 -1.38 -18.89
N SER A 79 11.77 -2.01 -18.46
CA SER A 79 12.14 -3.36 -18.87
C SER A 79 11.60 -4.41 -17.88
N SER A 80 11.50 -4.06 -16.60
CA SER A 80 10.90 -4.91 -15.58
C SER A 80 10.30 -4.10 -14.43
N GLN A 81 9.33 -4.71 -13.75
CA GLN A 81 8.76 -4.22 -12.50
C GLN A 81 8.78 -5.37 -11.50
N THR A 82 9.28 -5.09 -10.30
CA THR A 82 9.30 -6.03 -9.19
C THR A 82 8.45 -5.48 -8.06
N ILE A 83 7.47 -6.26 -7.61
CA ILE A 83 6.68 -5.96 -6.42
C ILE A 83 7.03 -7.00 -5.37
N THR A 84 7.75 -6.59 -4.33
CA THR A 84 8.17 -7.47 -3.23
C THR A 84 7.35 -7.14 -2.00
N GLN A 85 6.63 -8.13 -1.47
CA GLN A 85 6.02 -8.03 -0.16
C GLN A 85 7.04 -8.45 0.90
N GLN A 86 7.49 -7.49 1.72
CA GLN A 86 8.29 -7.80 2.90
C GLN A 86 7.36 -8.05 4.08
N LYS A 87 7.22 -9.34 4.42
CA LYS A 87 6.69 -9.79 5.71
C LYS A 87 7.88 -10.21 6.57
N LYS A 88 8.07 -9.57 7.73
CA LYS A 88 9.04 -10.10 8.70
C LYS A 88 8.40 -11.32 9.35
N SER A 89 9.09 -12.45 9.23
CA SER A 89 8.61 -13.71 9.81
C SER A 89 8.40 -13.56 11.31
N LEU A 90 7.29 -14.12 11.77
CA LEU A 90 6.95 -14.25 13.18
C LEU A 90 7.47 -15.57 13.78
N ASN A 91 8.13 -16.42 12.98
CA ASN A 91 8.63 -17.71 13.45
C ASN A 91 9.63 -17.52 14.60
N GLY A 92 9.51 -18.38 15.61
CA GLY A 92 10.27 -18.31 16.85
C GLY A 92 9.78 -17.24 17.85
N GLN A 93 8.83 -16.38 17.49
CA GLN A 93 8.29 -15.39 18.43
C GLN A 93 7.32 -16.03 19.41
N LYS A 94 7.37 -15.55 20.66
CA LYS A 94 6.32 -15.85 21.64
C LYS A 94 5.03 -15.14 21.25
N VAL A 95 3.91 -15.83 21.41
CA VAL A 95 2.55 -15.33 21.19
C VAL A 95 1.64 -15.84 22.30
N LEU A 96 0.51 -15.18 22.48
CA LEU A 96 -0.58 -15.65 23.33
C LEU A 96 -1.71 -16.16 22.45
N ILE A 97 -2.15 -17.39 22.70
CA ILE A 97 -3.28 -17.98 21.96
C ILE A 97 -4.50 -18.01 22.86
N CYS A 98 -5.58 -17.42 22.37
CA CYS A 98 -6.89 -17.54 22.98
C CYS A 98 -7.46 -18.93 22.65
N LYS A 99 -7.60 -19.78 23.66
CA LYS A 99 -8.39 -21.02 23.57
C LYS A 99 -9.84 -20.68 23.95
N ASP A 100 -10.80 -21.27 23.24
CA ASP A 100 -12.24 -21.04 23.41
C ASP A 100 -12.64 -19.55 23.21
N ASP A 101 -13.65 -19.06 23.93
CA ASP A 101 -14.20 -17.69 23.86
C ASP A 101 -13.25 -16.59 24.41
N CYS A 102 -11.93 -16.77 24.24
CA CYS A 102 -10.87 -15.90 24.77
C CYS A 102 -10.88 -15.72 26.29
N SER A 103 -11.56 -16.61 27.02
CA SER A 103 -11.54 -16.66 28.49
C SER A 103 -10.22 -17.19 29.03
N ASN A 104 -9.54 -18.05 28.26
CA ASN A 104 -8.23 -18.62 28.61
C ASN A 104 -7.22 -18.32 27.51
N THR A 105 -6.08 -17.74 27.90
CA THR A 105 -4.94 -17.52 27.00
C THR A 105 -3.75 -18.37 27.42
N VAL A 106 -3.11 -19.04 26.47
CA VAL A 106 -1.89 -19.81 26.69
C VAL A 106 -0.71 -19.17 25.99
N GLU A 107 0.48 -19.27 26.57
CA GLU A 107 1.71 -18.89 25.89
C GLU A 107 2.11 -19.96 24.87
N ALA A 108 2.45 -19.52 23.66
CA ALA A 108 2.91 -20.39 22.60
C ALA A 108 4.10 -19.75 21.86
N ILE A 109 4.81 -20.56 21.07
CA ILE A 109 5.81 -20.08 20.10
C ILE A 109 5.25 -20.29 18.70
N MET A 110 5.30 -19.25 17.88
CA MET A 110 4.99 -19.36 16.45
C MET A 110 6.06 -20.23 15.77
N ILE A 111 5.64 -21.32 15.14
CA ILE A 111 6.52 -22.25 14.43
C ILE A 111 6.50 -21.93 12.94
N ASP A 112 5.31 -21.70 12.39
CA ASP A 112 5.11 -21.33 11.00
C ASP A 112 3.98 -20.31 10.90
N ASP A 113 4.34 -19.06 10.57
CA ASP A 113 3.44 -17.93 10.47
C ASP A 113 2.71 -17.81 9.13
N GLU A 114 2.94 -18.70 8.16
CA GLU A 114 2.14 -18.78 6.93
C GLU A 114 0.87 -19.58 7.17
N ILE A 115 0.97 -20.65 7.94
CA ILE A 115 -0.15 -21.53 8.30
C ILE A 115 -0.62 -21.34 9.75
N ASN A 116 -0.14 -20.31 10.45
CA ASN A 116 -0.43 -20.05 11.87
C ASN A 116 -0.22 -21.28 12.77
N LEU A 117 0.84 -22.05 12.51
CA LEU A 117 1.24 -23.18 13.34
C LEU A 117 1.96 -22.68 14.57
N VAL A 118 1.48 -23.07 15.74
CA VAL A 118 2.05 -22.68 17.01
C VAL A 118 2.35 -23.90 17.87
N LYS A 119 3.35 -23.76 18.75
CA LYS A 119 3.68 -24.73 19.78
C LYS A 119 3.29 -24.17 21.14
N ASP A 120 2.33 -24.80 21.79
CA ASP A 120 1.93 -24.48 23.16
C ASP A 120 3.08 -24.76 24.14
N LEU A 121 3.40 -23.79 24.99
CA LEU A 121 4.48 -23.93 25.96
C LEU A 121 4.06 -24.67 27.23
N SER A 122 2.75 -24.81 27.48
CA SER A 122 2.24 -25.50 28.67
C SER A 122 2.34 -27.02 28.55
N ASP A 123 2.05 -27.57 27.37
CA ASP A 123 1.96 -29.02 27.14
C ASP A 123 2.83 -29.51 25.96
N ASN A 124 3.55 -28.61 25.27
CA ASN A 124 4.35 -28.89 24.08
C ASN A 124 3.56 -29.39 22.84
N THR A 125 2.24 -29.20 22.80
CA THR A 125 1.41 -29.58 21.66
C THR A 125 1.53 -28.57 20.52
N TYR A 126 1.44 -29.06 19.29
CA TYR A 126 1.41 -28.24 18.08
C TYR A 126 0.01 -28.19 17.51
N TYR A 127 -0.46 -27.00 17.12
CA TYR A 127 -1.73 -26.85 16.43
C TYR A 127 -1.75 -25.63 15.52
N THR A 128 -2.58 -25.70 14.48
CA THR A 128 -2.84 -24.58 13.58
C THR A 128 -3.98 -23.74 14.12
N VAL A 129 -3.76 -22.43 14.19
CA VAL A 129 -4.78 -21.48 14.64
C VAL A 129 -5.55 -20.94 13.43
N LEU A 130 -6.84 -21.32 13.33
CA LEU A 130 -7.69 -20.99 12.18
C LEU A 130 -7.99 -19.49 12.03
N TYR A 131 -8.10 -18.77 13.14
CA TYR A 131 -8.43 -17.34 13.14
C TYR A 131 -7.28 -16.54 13.70
N SER A 132 -6.63 -15.71 12.88
CA SER A 132 -5.50 -14.87 13.32
C SER A 132 -5.85 -13.93 14.49
N GLN A 133 -7.13 -13.61 14.67
CA GLN A 133 -7.65 -12.79 15.77
C GLN A 133 -7.48 -13.45 17.15
N THR A 134 -7.34 -14.77 17.21
CA THR A 134 -7.09 -15.49 18.47
C THR A 134 -5.61 -15.52 18.84
N ILE A 135 -4.72 -15.04 17.96
CA ILE A 135 -3.29 -14.86 18.23
C ILE A 135 -3.06 -13.42 18.68
N LYS A 136 -2.60 -13.26 19.92
CA LYS A 136 -2.18 -11.98 20.48
C LYS A 136 -0.65 -11.95 20.53
N TYR A 137 -0.07 -10.88 20.00
CA TYR A 137 1.38 -10.71 19.94
C TYR A 137 1.85 -9.87 21.13
N PHE A 138 3.01 -10.24 21.71
CA PHE A 138 3.61 -9.48 22.82
C PHE A 138 4.23 -8.17 22.34
N ASP A 139 4.73 -8.15 21.10
CA ASP A 139 5.20 -6.96 20.41
C ASP A 139 4.26 -6.63 19.25
N ILE A 140 4.25 -5.37 18.82
CA ILE A 140 3.52 -4.95 17.62
C ILE A 140 4.04 -5.80 16.46
N PRO A 141 3.19 -6.62 15.81
CA PRO A 141 3.64 -7.46 14.71
C PRO A 141 4.22 -6.55 13.62
N PRO A 142 5.32 -6.97 12.99
CA PRO A 142 5.91 -6.18 11.93
C PRO A 142 4.89 -5.97 10.83
N THR A 143 4.78 -4.72 10.43
CA THR A 143 3.85 -4.30 9.40
C THR A 143 4.34 -4.79 8.04
N ASN A 144 3.43 -5.39 7.26
CA ASN A 144 3.70 -5.77 5.89
C ASN A 144 4.07 -4.52 5.09
N LYS A 145 5.26 -4.51 4.49
CA LYS A 145 5.64 -3.48 3.54
C LYS A 145 5.55 -4.03 2.14
N ILE A 146 5.11 -3.21 1.19
CA ILE A 146 5.28 -3.50 -0.23
C ILE A 146 6.37 -2.58 -0.76
N ILE A 147 7.36 -3.19 -1.40
CA ILE A 147 8.44 -2.51 -2.08
C ILE A 147 8.19 -2.67 -3.58
N VAL A 148 8.12 -1.54 -4.29
CA VAL A 148 8.00 -1.54 -5.75
C VAL A 148 9.28 -0.98 -6.35
N ASP A 149 9.88 -1.78 -7.22
CA ASP A 149 11.07 -1.39 -7.95
C ASP A 149 10.86 -1.54 -9.46
N PHE A 150 11.60 -0.73 -10.22
CA PHE A 150 11.53 -0.72 -11.68
C PHE A 150 12.94 -0.75 -12.25
N THR A 151 13.18 -1.67 -13.18
CA THR A 151 14.31 -1.51 -14.10
C THR A 151 13.81 -0.74 -15.31
N PHE A 152 14.41 0.43 -15.58
CA PHE A 152 13.97 1.30 -16.67
C PHE A 152 15.12 2.12 -17.25
N GLU A 153 14.94 2.50 -18.50
CA GLU A 153 15.80 3.45 -19.21
C GLU A 153 15.01 4.74 -19.46
N THR A 154 15.68 5.88 -19.31
CA THR A 154 15.08 7.17 -19.68
C THR A 154 16.13 8.13 -20.22
N SER A 155 15.77 8.86 -21.28
CA SER A 155 16.57 9.98 -21.78
C SER A 155 16.25 11.30 -21.06
N ASN A 156 15.28 11.30 -20.13
CA ASN A 156 14.89 12.47 -19.34
C ASN A 156 14.36 12.07 -17.95
N ILE A 157 15.19 12.23 -16.93
CA ILE A 157 14.86 11.91 -15.52
C ILE A 157 13.88 12.91 -14.87
N GLU A 158 13.63 14.06 -15.49
CA GLU A 158 12.80 15.12 -14.89
C GLU A 158 11.29 14.91 -15.07
N GLN A 159 10.88 13.86 -15.79
CA GLN A 159 9.49 13.60 -16.16
C GLN A 159 9.01 12.19 -15.78
N LEU A 160 9.50 11.64 -14.68
CA LEU A 160 9.00 10.37 -14.14
C LEU A 160 7.79 10.62 -13.23
N TYR A 161 6.78 9.78 -13.37
CA TYR A 161 5.56 9.79 -12.60
C TYR A 161 5.27 8.38 -12.09
N LEU A 162 5.04 8.23 -10.79
CA LEU A 162 4.49 7.00 -10.26
C LEU A 162 2.97 7.11 -10.25
N GLN A 163 2.32 6.18 -10.96
CA GLN A 163 0.88 6.12 -11.13
C GLN A 163 0.31 4.90 -10.43
N MET A 164 -0.86 5.05 -9.79
CA MET A 164 -1.56 3.97 -9.09
C MET A 164 -3.06 4.24 -8.99
N ILE A 165 -3.86 3.20 -8.75
CA ILE A 165 -5.31 3.30 -8.49
C ILE A 165 -5.59 3.15 -7.00
N SER A 166 -6.35 4.10 -6.45
CA SER A 166 -6.92 4.06 -5.12
C SER A 166 -8.34 3.51 -5.11
N ASN A 167 -8.61 2.61 -4.16
CA ASN A 167 -9.85 1.86 -3.95
C ASN A 167 -10.92 2.58 -3.14
N GLN A 168 -10.54 3.57 -2.35
CA GLN A 168 -11.44 4.18 -1.40
C GLN A 168 -11.60 5.65 -1.68
N LEU A 169 -12.80 6.01 -2.13
CA LEU A 169 -13.28 7.37 -2.01
C LEU A 169 -14.66 7.33 -1.37
N LYS A 170 -14.68 7.34 -0.03
CA LYS A 170 -15.84 7.95 0.64
C LYS A 170 -15.71 9.46 0.43
N TRP A 171 -16.11 9.94 -0.74
CA TRP A 171 -16.35 11.36 -0.95
C TRP A 171 -17.66 11.68 -0.24
N ARG A 172 -17.58 12.12 1.02
CA ARG A 172 -18.68 12.82 1.68
C ARG A 172 -18.30 14.27 1.85
#